data_AF-A0A7S0REN1-F1
#
_entry.id   AF-A0A7S0REN1-F1
#
_cell.length_a   1.000
_cell.length_b   1.000
_cell.length_c   1.000
_cell.angle_alpha   90.00
_cell.angle_beta   90.00
_cell.angle_gamma   90.00
#
_symmetry.space_group_name_H-M   'P 1'
#
loop_
_entity.id
_entity.type
_entity.pdbx_description
1 polymer ?
#
loop_
_entity_poly.entity_id
_entity_poly.type
_entity_poly.pdbx_seq_one_letter_code
_entity_poly.pdbx_strand_id
1 'polypeptide(L)'
;MTSASSSLRVYRSLLKAVDKHLTSVAGNQQWRDFVREDFRKNAKVTDAFAASQQLRLAEDYCALINNIALHKELLLSYNIGLEEDERTKQMVEAVARRVGFSLPKPK
;
A
#
# COMPACT_ATOMS: atom_id res chain seq x y z
N MET A 1 19.22 23.86 -4.86
CA MET A 1 20.22 23.20 -3.98
C MET A 1 19.53 22.06 -3.24
N THR A 2 19.60 20.84 -3.76
CA THR A 2 19.06 19.64 -3.08
C THR A 2 20.07 19.20 -2.03
N SER A 3 19.83 19.57 -0.77
CA SER A 3 20.68 19.14 0.34
C SER A 3 20.60 17.62 0.53
N ALA A 4 21.72 16.98 0.86
CA ALA A 4 21.80 15.53 1.10
C ALA A 4 20.84 15.03 2.20
N SER A 5 20.39 15.91 3.09
CA SER A 5 19.36 15.59 4.08
C SER A 5 17.97 15.38 3.46
N SER A 6 17.64 16.10 2.39
CA SER A 6 16.37 15.99 1.67
C SER A 6 16.28 14.66 0.94
N SER A 7 17.35 14.25 0.25
CA SER A 7 17.39 12.98 -0.49
C SER A 7 17.25 11.76 0.42
N LEU A 8 17.90 11.77 1.58
CA LEU A 8 17.77 10.70 2.58
C LEU A 8 16.35 10.62 3.15
N ARG A 9 15.67 11.75 3.32
CA ARG A 9 14.28 11.78 3.78
C ARG A 9 13.36 11.14 2.74
N VAL A 10 13.49 11.51 1.47
CA VAL A 10 12.69 10.95 0.37
C VAL A 10 12.91 9.44 0.26
N TYR A 11 14.18 9.02 0.28
CA TYR A 11 14.54 7.60 0.26
C TYR A 11 13.88 6.79 1.37
N ARG A 12 13.97 7.29 2.63
CA ARG A 12 13.34 6.61 3.78
C ARG A 12 11.82 6.57 3.68
N SER A 13 11.19 7.67 3.24
CA SER A 13 9.74 7.74 3.05
C SER A 13 9.26 6.74 1.99
N LEU A 14 9.97 6.67 0.86
CA LEU A 14 9.63 5.74 -0.22
C LEU A 14 9.81 4.28 0.23
N LEU A 15 10.93 3.94 0.88
CA LEU A 15 11.13 2.59 1.42
C LEU A 15 10.04 2.20 2.42
N LYS A 16 9.63 3.12 3.30
CA LYS A 16 8.55 2.86 4.25
C LYS A 16 7.22 2.60 3.55
N ALA A 17 6.89 3.36 2.48
CA ALA A 17 5.69 3.15 1.70
C ALA A 17 5.70 1.80 0.96
N VAL A 18 6.84 1.43 0.37
CA VAL A 18 7.05 0.14 -0.31
C VAL A 18 6.93 -1.02 0.69
N ASP A 19 7.65 -0.95 1.81
CA ASP A 19 7.61 -1.95 2.89
C ASP A 19 6.17 -2.18 3.36
N LYS A 20 5.43 -1.10 3.62
CA LYS A 20 4.05 -1.14 4.13
C LYS A 20 3.04 -1.68 3.12
N HIS A 21 3.09 -1.23 1.87
CA HIS A 21 1.99 -1.43 0.91
C HIS A 21 2.27 -2.48 -0.18
N LEU A 22 3.53 -2.71 -0.54
CA LEU A 22 3.91 -3.64 -1.61
C LEU A 22 4.52 -4.93 -1.07
N THR A 23 5.32 -4.82 0.00
CA THR A 23 6.13 -5.92 0.53
C THR A 23 5.38 -6.77 1.56
N SER A 24 4.43 -6.15 2.28
CA SER A 24 3.64 -6.76 3.36
C SER A 24 2.82 -7.99 2.95
N VAL A 25 2.32 -8.05 1.71
CA VAL A 25 1.35 -9.08 1.30
C VAL A 25 2.01 -10.39 0.85
N ALA A 26 3.29 -10.37 0.47
CA ALA A 26 3.98 -11.54 -0.09
C ALA A 26 5.42 -11.76 0.40
N GLY A 27 5.94 -10.91 1.29
CA GLY A 27 7.35 -10.92 1.68
C GLY A 27 8.33 -10.66 0.52
N ASN A 28 7.81 -10.24 -0.64
CA ASN A 28 8.59 -10.07 -1.86
C ASN A 28 9.45 -8.80 -1.79
N GLN A 29 10.75 -8.98 -1.55
CA GLN A 29 11.73 -7.90 -1.39
C GLN A 29 12.17 -7.25 -2.71
N GLN A 30 11.73 -7.74 -3.87
CA GLN A 30 12.14 -7.25 -5.19
C GLN A 30 11.96 -5.73 -5.35
N TRP A 31 10.83 -5.20 -4.90
CA TRP A 31 10.56 -3.75 -4.98
C TRP A 31 11.48 -2.93 -4.09
N ARG A 32 11.78 -3.44 -2.90
CA ARG A 32 12.69 -2.80 -1.96
C ARG A 32 14.12 -2.79 -2.50
N ASP A 33 14.56 -3.90 -3.08
CA ASP A 33 15.89 -4.03 -3.67
C ASP A 33 16.04 -3.17 -4.92
N PHE A 34 15.02 -3.12 -5.77
CA PHE A 34 14.96 -2.20 -6.91
C PHE A 34 15.16 -0.74 -6.47
N VAL A 35 14.44 -0.28 -5.46
CA VAL A 35 14.58 1.10 -4.95
C VAL A 35 15.99 1.35 -4.39
N ARG A 36 16.59 0.39 -3.69
CA ARG A 36 17.98 0.51 -3.20
C ARG A 36 18.98 0.63 -4.33
N GLU A 37 18.86 -0.22 -5.34
CA GLU A 37 19.75 -0.22 -6.49
C GLU A 37 19.63 1.08 -7.29
N ASP A 38 18.40 1.56 -7.50
CA ASP A 38 18.15 2.77 -8.26
C ASP A 38 18.72 4.02 -7.57
N PHE A 39 18.49 4.18 -6.25
CA PHE A 39 19.10 5.27 -5.48
C PHE A 39 20.63 5.17 -5.46
N ARG A 40 21.20 3.97 -5.42
CA ARG A 40 22.66 3.77 -5.48
C ARG A 40 23.23 4.12 -6.86
N LYS A 41 22.51 3.85 -7.95
CA LYS A 41 22.90 4.27 -9.31
C LYS A 41 22.85 5.79 -9.44
N ASN A 42 21.76 6.40 -8.97
CA ASN A 42 21.54 7.84 -9.03
C ASN A 42 22.45 8.66 -8.08
N ALA A 43 23.05 8.05 -7.05
CA ALA A 43 24.03 8.70 -6.19
C ALA A 43 25.33 9.12 -6.93
N LYS A 44 25.60 8.56 -8.12
CA LYS A 44 26.77 8.89 -8.94
C LYS A 44 26.51 10.04 -9.93
N VAL A 45 25.29 10.56 -9.99
CA VAL A 45 24.92 11.63 -10.92
C VAL A 45 25.48 12.96 -10.42
N THR A 46 26.39 13.55 -11.20
CA THR A 46 27.03 14.84 -10.88
C THR A 46 26.16 16.04 -11.27
N ASP A 47 25.26 15.86 -12.24
CA ASP A 47 24.35 16.94 -12.65
C ASP A 47 23.26 17.19 -11.60
N ALA A 48 23.29 18.40 -11.04
CA ALA A 48 22.36 18.83 -10.00
C ALA A 48 20.90 18.88 -10.50
N PHE A 49 20.69 19.20 -11.79
CA PHE A 49 19.34 19.25 -12.36
C PHE A 49 18.76 17.85 -12.49
N ALA A 50 19.49 16.92 -13.12
CA ALA A 50 19.11 15.52 -13.20
C ALA A 50 18.85 14.90 -11.81
N ALA A 51 19.73 15.14 -10.82
CA ALA A 51 19.54 14.66 -9.45
C ALA A 51 18.26 15.19 -8.80
N SER A 52 17.92 16.47 -9.03
CA SER A 52 16.68 17.06 -8.52
C SER A 52 15.42 16.47 -9.15
N GLN A 53 15.45 16.15 -10.45
CA GLN A 53 14.34 15.51 -11.14
C GLN A 53 14.11 14.07 -10.65
N GLN A 54 15.17 13.30 -10.44
CA GLN A 54 15.08 11.96 -9.88
C GLN A 54 14.50 11.96 -8.46
N LEU A 55 14.89 12.94 -7.64
CA LEU A 55 14.31 13.09 -6.30
C LEU A 55 12.82 13.43 -6.35
N ARG A 56 12.42 14.34 -7.23
CA ARG A 56 11.00 14.69 -7.43
C ARG A 56 10.19 13.47 -7.90
N LEU A 57 10.74 12.71 -8.84
CA LEU A 57 10.12 11.48 -9.32
C LEU A 57 9.90 10.47 -8.18
N ALA A 58 10.88 10.31 -7.29
CA ALA A 58 10.74 9.44 -6.12
C ALA A 58 9.68 9.93 -5.13
N GLU A 59 9.54 11.26 -4.94
CA GLU A 59 8.45 11.85 -4.15
C GLU A 59 7.08 11.58 -4.77
N ASP A 60 6.95 11.76 -6.08
CA ASP A 60 5.71 11.52 -6.82
C ASP A 60 5.28 10.04 -6.72
N TYR A 61 6.22 9.09 -6.86
CA TYR A 61 5.94 7.67 -6.66
C TYR A 61 5.54 7.33 -5.21
N CYS A 62 6.19 7.95 -4.23
CA CYS A 62 5.82 7.78 -2.83
C CYS A 62 4.37 8.24 -2.59
N ALA A 63 3.98 9.40 -3.13
CA ALA A 63 2.61 9.89 -3.07
C ALA A 63 1.63 8.94 -3.76
N LEU A 64 1.97 8.44 -4.96
CA LEU A 64 1.15 7.49 -5.71
C LEU A 64 0.87 6.21 -4.92
N ILE A 65 1.89 5.59 -4.32
CA ILE A 65 1.73 4.36 -3.54
C ILE A 65 0.78 4.58 -2.37
N ASN A 66 0.96 5.68 -1.62
CA ASN A 66 0.11 6.00 -0.48
C ASN A 66 -1.33 6.30 -0.90
N ASN A 67 -1.53 7.03 -2.00
CA ASN A 67 -2.86 7.33 -2.52
C ASN A 67 -3.59 6.07 -2.99
N ILE A 68 -2.90 5.18 -3.72
CA ILE A 68 -3.49 3.89 -4.14
C ILE A 68 -3.91 3.07 -2.91
N ALA A 69 -3.06 3.01 -1.89
CA ALA A 69 -3.37 2.30 -0.65
C ALA A 69 -4.60 2.91 0.05
N LEU A 70 -4.65 4.24 0.17
CA LEU A 70 -5.79 4.95 0.74
C LEU A 70 -7.08 4.69 -0.05
N HIS A 71 -7.04 4.76 -1.38
CA HIS A 71 -8.19 4.49 -2.23
C HIS A 71 -8.65 3.03 -2.11
N LYS A 72 -7.72 2.08 -1.98
CA LYS A 72 -8.05 0.67 -1.73
C LYS A 72 -8.74 0.50 -0.38
N GLU A 73 -8.22 1.10 0.69
CA GLU A 73 -8.84 1.08 2.02
C GLU A 73 -10.24 1.71 1.97
N LEU A 74 -10.40 2.82 1.25
CA LEU A 74 -11.68 3.48 1.06
C LEU A 74 -12.68 2.57 0.35
N LEU A 75 -12.31 1.96 -0.77
CA LEU A 75 -13.17 1.01 -1.50
C LEU A 75 -13.59 -0.18 -0.63
N LEU A 76 -12.69 -0.69 0.20
CA LEU A 76 -13.01 -1.74 1.18
C LEU A 76 -14.00 -1.24 2.25
N SER A 77 -13.83 -0.01 2.74
CA SER A 77 -14.74 0.58 3.74
C SER A 77 -16.16 0.81 3.22
N TYR A 78 -16.33 1.00 1.91
CA TYR A 78 -17.65 1.13 1.27
C TYR A 78 -18.35 -0.22 1.01
N ASN A 79 -17.78 -1.35 1.45
CA ASN A 79 -18.38 -2.68 1.32
C ASN A 79 -18.56 -3.17 -0.13
N ILE A 80 -17.80 -2.64 -1.11
CA ILE A 80 -18.03 -2.93 -2.54
C ILE A 80 -17.51 -4.33 -2.95
N GLY A 81 -16.83 -5.08 -2.07
CA GLY A 81 -16.06 -6.26 -2.50
C GLY A 81 -16.37 -7.63 -1.88
N LEU A 82 -16.61 -7.76 -0.57
CA LEU A 82 -16.34 -9.06 0.10
C LEU A 82 -17.22 -9.41 1.32
N GLU A 83 -18.18 -8.56 1.71
CA GLU A 83 -18.96 -8.75 2.96
C GLU A 83 -20.41 -9.19 2.74
N GLU A 84 -20.87 -9.34 1.50
CA GLU A 84 -22.26 -9.71 1.25
C GLU A 84 -22.56 -11.11 1.80
N ASP A 85 -21.62 -12.06 1.78
CA ASP A 85 -21.85 -13.40 2.36
C ASP A 85 -21.74 -13.45 3.88
N GLU A 86 -20.69 -12.90 4.50
CA GLU A 86 -20.54 -13.00 5.96
C GLU A 86 -21.54 -12.15 6.72
N ARG A 87 -21.80 -10.91 6.27
CA ARG A 87 -22.77 -10.03 6.93
C ARG A 87 -24.19 -10.49 6.67
N THR A 88 -24.52 -10.95 5.46
CA THR A 88 -25.83 -11.57 5.19
C THR A 88 -25.98 -12.86 5.97
N LYS A 89 -24.93 -13.68 6.10
CA LYS A 89 -24.96 -14.88 6.95
C LYS A 89 -25.19 -14.53 8.42
N GLN A 90 -24.50 -13.54 8.97
CA GLN A 90 -24.75 -13.07 10.34
C GLN A 90 -26.16 -12.52 10.52
N MET A 91 -26.68 -11.76 9.54
CA MET A 91 -28.05 -11.25 9.56
C MET A 91 -29.07 -12.39 9.49
N VAL A 92 -28.90 -13.34 8.57
CA VAL A 92 -29.77 -14.51 8.41
C VAL A 92 -29.70 -15.39 9.66
N GLU A 93 -28.53 -15.59 10.27
CA GLU A 93 -28.39 -16.29 11.56
C GLU A 93 -29.13 -15.58 12.69
N ALA A 94 -29.05 -14.24 12.76
CA ALA A 94 -29.74 -13.46 13.79
C ALA A 94 -31.27 -13.53 13.61
N VAL A 95 -31.75 -13.45 12.36
CA VAL A 95 -33.17 -13.60 12.03
C VAL A 95 -33.65 -15.02 12.33
N ALA A 96 -32.90 -16.04 11.91
CA ALA A 96 -33.20 -17.44 12.18
C ALA A 96 -33.35 -17.69 13.70
N ARG A 97 -32.37 -17.24 14.50
CA ARG A 97 -32.43 -17.35 15.97
C ARG A 97 -33.66 -16.67 16.56
N ARG A 98 -34.06 -15.52 16.02
CA ARG A 98 -35.23 -14.76 16.50
C ARG A 98 -36.55 -15.50 16.25
N VAL A 99 -36.62 -16.31 15.21
CA VAL A 99 -37.80 -17.14 14.89
C VAL A 99 -37.68 -18.59 15.38
N GLY A 100 -36.66 -18.91 16.20
CA GLY A 100 -36.43 -20.26 16.72
C GLY A 100 -35.89 -21.25 15.67
N PHE A 101 -35.35 -20.75 14.56
CA PHE A 101 -34.74 -21.52 13.49
C PHE A 101 -33.20 -21.48 13.59
N SER A 102 -32.51 -22.53 13.13
CA SER A 102 -31.04 -22.57 13.10
C SER A 102 -30.55 -22.95 11.70
N LEU A 103 -29.48 -22.28 11.23
CA LEU A 103 -28.95 -22.54 9.90
C LEU A 103 -28.15 -23.85 9.86
N PRO A 104 -28.25 -24.64 8.78
CA PRO A 104 -27.46 -25.84 8.60
C PRO A 104 -25.97 -25.49 8.48
N LYS A 105 -25.11 -26.32 9.08
CA LYS A 105 -23.66 -26.14 8.98
C LYS A 105 -23.22 -26.39 7.52
N PRO A 106 -22.32 -25.56 6.98
CA PRO A 106 -21.74 -25.83 5.66
C PRO A 106 -21.03 -27.20 5.71
N LYS A 107 -21.15 -27.97 4.62
CA LYS A 107 -20.40 -29.22 4.43
C LYS A 107 -18.91 -28.93 4.23
#